data_AF-V9IH14-F1
#
_entry.id   AF-V9IH14-F1
#
_cell.length_a   1.000
_cell.length_b   1.000
_cell.length_c   1.000
_cell.angle_alpha   90.00
_cell.angle_beta   90.00
_cell.angle_gamma   90.00
#
_symmetry.space_group_name_H-M   'P 1'
#
loop_
_entity.id
_entity.type
_entity.pdbx_description
1 polymer ?
#
loop_
_entity_poly.entity_id
_entity_poly.type
_entity_poly.pdbx_seq_one_letter_code
_entity_poly.pdbx_strand_id
1 'polypeptide(L)'
;MHGNSGNRASSHRLELYKLFQNLDYHVICFDYRGYGDSEEAELSEMGVVNDSKYVLEWLLKIVNGTTPVFVWGHSLGTGVSTHVLALLAIKKVQPAGLFLESPFNNIADELSEHPLAQIFKHLPWFHWIIVEPFYDNFLRFESDKHVEKIQCPIMILHAEDDNIIPFALGEKLFKAAINYHGNNTNSIEMTRIDALYGLGHKYICRYKNLPNVIKSFVAKAHKNQTE
;
A
#
# COMPACT_ATOMS: atom_id res chain seq x y z
N MET A 1 5.28 1.46 5.04
CA MET A 1 5.57 0.10 4.56
C MET A 1 6.14 0.21 3.17
N HIS A 2 7.42 -0.14 3.00
CA HIS A 2 8.14 0.06 1.74
C HIS A 2 7.89 -1.08 0.74
N GLY A 3 8.15 -0.82 -0.55
CA GLY A 3 8.11 -1.84 -1.60
C GLY A 3 9.36 -2.75 -1.63
N ASN A 4 9.39 -3.70 -2.55
CA ASN A 4 10.43 -4.74 -2.66
C ASN A 4 11.84 -4.23 -3.01
N SER A 5 11.96 -3.03 -3.58
CA SER A 5 13.25 -2.49 -4.03
C SER A 5 13.87 -1.60 -2.97
N GLY A 6 15.14 -1.86 -2.61
CA GLY A 6 15.91 -1.04 -1.66
C GLY A 6 15.34 -1.08 -0.24
N ASN A 7 15.80 -0.17 0.61
CA ASN A 7 15.46 -0.12 2.04
C ASN A 7 14.82 1.23 2.42
N ARG A 8 14.45 1.41 3.69
CA ARG A 8 13.85 2.64 4.24
C ARG A 8 14.61 3.92 3.88
N ALA A 9 15.92 3.86 3.63
CA ALA A 9 16.76 5.00 3.28
C ALA A 9 16.82 5.33 1.77
N SER A 10 16.03 4.67 0.92
CA SER A 10 15.95 4.99 -0.50
C SER A 10 15.55 6.46 -0.73
N SER A 11 16.17 7.14 -1.70
CA SER A 11 16.04 8.60 -1.91
C SER A 11 14.59 9.10 -1.98
N HIS A 12 13.75 8.49 -2.83
CA HIS A 12 12.34 8.86 -2.98
C HIS A 12 11.54 8.72 -1.67
N ARG A 13 11.90 7.78 -0.80
CA ARG A 13 11.27 7.58 0.52
C ARG A 13 11.70 8.68 1.49
N LEU A 14 12.98 9.04 1.48
CA LEU A 14 13.47 10.17 2.27
C LEU A 14 12.81 11.50 1.86
N GLU A 15 12.54 11.71 0.56
CA GLU A 15 11.76 12.85 0.08
C GLU A 15 10.33 12.84 0.65
N LEU A 16 9.67 11.68 0.63
CA LEU A 16 8.34 11.51 1.21
C LEU A 16 8.33 11.74 2.73
N TYR A 17 9.33 11.24 3.46
CA TYR A 17 9.43 11.43 4.91
C TYR A 17 9.63 12.90 5.27
N LYS A 18 10.46 13.63 4.51
CA LYS A 18 10.63 15.08 4.68
C LYS A 18 9.33 15.83 4.38
N LEU A 19 8.56 15.40 3.37
CA LEU A 19 7.25 15.97 3.09
C LEU A 19 6.31 15.80 4.30
N PHE A 20 6.27 14.61 4.91
CA PHE A 20 5.46 14.40 6.12
C PHE A 20 5.93 15.22 7.32
N GLN A 21 7.24 15.34 7.53
CA GLN A 21 7.80 16.20 8.58
C GLN A 21 7.44 17.68 8.38
N ASN A 22 7.48 18.18 7.14
CA ASN A 22 7.04 19.54 6.80
C ASN A 22 5.54 19.76 7.01
N LEU A 23 4.77 18.67 7.07
CA LEU A 23 3.34 18.67 7.39
C LEU A 23 3.06 18.40 8.87
N ASP A 24 4.09 18.42 9.72
CA ASP A 24 4.01 18.21 11.17
C ASP A 24 3.56 16.80 11.58
N TYR A 25 3.96 15.79 10.80
CA TYR A 25 3.75 14.37 11.15
C TYR A 25 5.02 13.72 11.68
N HIS A 26 4.85 12.86 12.69
CA HIS A 26 5.87 11.88 13.05
C HIS A 26 5.92 10.74 12.02
N VAL A 27 7.13 10.37 11.59
CA VAL A 27 7.34 9.29 10.62
C VAL A 27 8.00 8.11 11.31
N ILE A 28 7.31 6.97 11.33
CA ILE A 28 7.88 5.68 11.73
C ILE A 28 8.15 4.87 10.47
N CYS A 29 9.43 4.63 10.17
CA CYS A 29 9.86 3.80 9.06
C CYS A 29 10.79 2.69 9.58
N PHE A 30 10.70 1.52 8.96
CA PHE A 30 11.44 0.33 9.33
C PHE A 30 11.67 -0.50 8.07
N ASP A 31 12.60 -1.45 8.14
CA ASP A 31 12.83 -2.45 7.11
C ASP A 31 12.28 -3.80 7.56
N TYR A 32 11.74 -4.58 6.62
CA TYR A 32 11.35 -5.97 6.89
C TYR A 32 12.59 -6.83 7.16
N ARG A 33 12.38 -8.07 7.64
CA ARG A 33 13.45 -9.08 7.67
C ARG A 33 14.14 -9.18 6.30
N GLY A 34 15.47 -9.32 6.29
CA GLY A 34 16.28 -9.40 5.07
C GLY A 34 16.46 -8.08 4.30
N TYR A 35 15.99 -6.94 4.84
CA TYR A 35 16.16 -5.62 4.23
C TYR A 35 17.00 -4.68 5.10
N GLY A 36 17.79 -3.83 4.46
CA GLY A 36 18.53 -2.77 5.14
C GLY A 36 19.47 -3.34 6.20
N ASP A 37 19.24 -2.94 7.45
CA ASP A 37 20.04 -3.40 8.61
C ASP A 37 19.35 -4.54 9.39
N SER A 38 18.19 -5.00 8.95
CA SER A 38 17.46 -6.11 9.58
C SER A 38 18.19 -7.43 9.33
N GLU A 39 18.04 -8.39 10.24
CA GLU A 39 18.68 -9.70 10.12
C GLU A 39 18.26 -10.42 8.82
N GLU A 40 19.21 -11.15 8.25
CA GLU A 40 18.91 -12.09 7.17
C GLU A 40 17.95 -13.17 7.69
N ALA A 41 16.84 -13.35 6.98
CA ALA A 41 15.86 -14.38 7.28
C ALA A 41 15.14 -14.78 6.00
N GLU A 42 14.49 -15.94 6.03
CA GLU A 42 13.66 -16.40 4.93
C GLU A 42 12.53 -15.39 4.63
N LEU A 43 12.48 -14.96 3.36
CA LEU A 43 11.46 -14.06 2.87
C LEU A 43 10.21 -14.85 2.51
N SER A 44 9.11 -14.53 3.19
CA SER A 44 7.76 -14.99 2.87
C SER A 44 6.79 -13.82 3.06
N GLU A 45 5.62 -13.88 2.40
CA GLU A 45 4.58 -12.87 2.57
C GLU A 45 4.22 -12.73 4.06
N MET A 46 3.91 -13.84 4.73
CA MET A 46 3.58 -13.82 6.15
C MET A 46 4.75 -13.34 7.02
N GLY A 47 6.01 -13.58 6.62
CA GLY A 47 7.17 -13.04 7.30
C GLY A 47 7.15 -11.50 7.34
N VAL A 48 7.08 -10.86 6.17
CA VAL A 48 7.09 -9.39 6.08
C VAL A 48 5.80 -8.77 6.66
N VAL A 49 4.66 -9.46 6.54
CA VAL A 49 3.38 -9.06 7.16
C VAL A 49 3.47 -9.12 8.68
N ASN A 50 4.08 -10.16 9.26
CA ASN A 50 4.24 -10.26 10.71
C ASN A 50 5.17 -9.19 11.27
N ASP A 51 6.30 -8.91 10.60
CA ASP A 51 7.22 -7.83 11.00
C ASP A 51 6.48 -6.48 11.03
N SER A 52 5.72 -6.22 9.96
CA SER A 52 4.94 -4.99 9.81
C SER A 52 3.82 -4.85 10.83
N LYS A 53 3.10 -5.94 11.08
CA LYS A 53 2.06 -6.02 12.09
C LYS A 53 2.62 -5.76 13.49
N TYR A 54 3.78 -6.34 13.82
CA TYR A 54 4.41 -6.13 15.12
C TYR A 54 4.70 -4.65 15.37
N VAL A 55 5.31 -3.96 14.39
CA VAL A 55 5.61 -2.53 14.50
C VAL A 55 4.33 -1.70 14.65
N LEU A 56 3.28 -2.02 13.88
CA LEU A 56 2.01 -1.30 13.96
C LEU A 56 1.29 -1.53 15.30
N GLU A 57 1.23 -2.77 15.80
CA GLU A 57 0.65 -3.09 17.12
C GLU A 57 1.43 -2.39 18.24
N TRP A 58 2.76 -2.38 18.16
CA TRP A 58 3.63 -1.65 19.08
C TRP A 58 3.33 -0.14 19.07
N LEU A 59 3.23 0.48 17.90
CA LEU A 59 2.95 1.90 17.76
C LEU A 59 1.56 2.26 18.30
N LEU A 60 0.53 1.50 17.91
CA LEU A 60 -0.85 1.71 18.38
C LEU A 60 -0.95 1.58 19.91
N LYS A 61 -0.20 0.66 20.52
CA LYS A 61 -0.11 0.52 21.97
C LYS A 61 0.57 1.71 22.64
N ILE A 62 1.64 2.25 22.04
CA ILE A 62 2.36 3.41 22.58
C ILE A 62 1.49 4.66 22.58
N VAL A 63 0.84 4.96 21.45
CA VAL A 63 -0.02 6.14 21.36
C VAL A 63 -1.32 5.95 22.13
N ASN A 64 -1.78 4.72 22.32
CA ASN A 64 -2.97 4.39 23.13
C ASN A 64 -4.19 5.28 22.84
N GLY A 65 -4.42 5.60 21.56
CA GLY A 65 -5.52 6.45 21.10
C GLY A 65 -5.33 7.96 21.27
N THR A 66 -4.22 8.45 21.85
CA THR A 66 -3.98 9.90 22.02
C THR A 66 -3.59 10.59 20.71
N THR A 67 -3.16 9.83 19.72
CA THR A 67 -2.70 10.35 18.43
C THR A 67 -3.17 9.44 17.30
N PRO A 68 -3.79 9.97 16.24
CA PRO A 68 -4.22 9.15 15.11
C PRO A 68 -3.01 8.58 14.36
N VAL A 69 -3.05 7.29 14.05
CA VAL A 69 -2.01 6.60 13.29
C VAL A 69 -2.50 6.36 11.88
N PHE A 70 -1.74 6.80 10.87
CA PHE A 70 -2.00 6.50 9.46
C PHE A 70 -0.93 5.54 8.93
N VAL A 71 -1.35 4.59 8.10
CA VAL A 71 -0.44 3.63 7.45
C VAL A 71 -0.24 4.04 6.00
N TRP A 72 1.01 4.10 5.55
CA TRP A 72 1.36 4.36 4.15
C TRP A 72 2.09 3.16 3.56
N GLY A 73 1.49 2.52 2.56
CA GLY A 73 2.10 1.45 1.77
C GLY A 73 2.48 1.95 0.37
N HIS A 74 3.63 1.52 -0.13
CA HIS A 74 4.07 1.82 -1.50
C HIS A 74 4.43 0.53 -2.26
N SER A 75 3.91 0.36 -3.47
CA SER A 75 4.19 -0.82 -4.32
C SER A 75 3.89 -2.12 -3.55
N LEU A 76 4.80 -3.08 -3.43
CA LEU A 76 4.63 -4.26 -2.58
C LEU A 76 4.15 -3.94 -1.15
N GLY A 77 4.56 -2.80 -0.60
CA GLY A 77 4.12 -2.34 0.71
C GLY A 77 2.61 -2.10 0.81
N THR A 78 1.90 -1.91 -0.31
CA THR A 78 0.43 -1.83 -0.33
C THR A 78 -0.18 -3.18 0.01
N GLY A 79 0.31 -4.26 -0.59
CA GLY A 79 -0.11 -5.63 -0.28
C GLY A 79 0.21 -6.03 1.16
N VAL A 80 1.40 -5.67 1.65
CA VAL A 80 1.76 -5.89 3.07
C VAL A 80 0.80 -5.13 3.99
N SER A 81 0.55 -3.84 3.71
CA SER A 81 -0.29 -3.00 4.58
C SER A 81 -1.75 -3.44 4.62
N THR A 82 -2.34 -3.82 3.47
CA THR A 82 -3.72 -4.30 3.42
C THR A 82 -3.87 -5.62 4.18
N HIS A 83 -2.92 -6.53 4.03
CA HIS A 83 -2.90 -7.80 4.76
C HIS A 83 -2.77 -7.58 6.28
N VAL A 84 -1.84 -6.72 6.73
CA VAL A 84 -1.71 -6.36 8.16
C VAL A 84 -3.02 -5.85 8.72
N LEU A 85 -3.66 -4.88 8.05
CA LEU A 85 -4.92 -4.30 8.52
C LEU A 85 -6.06 -5.32 8.52
N ALA A 86 -6.13 -6.21 7.53
CA ALA A 86 -7.08 -7.30 7.50
C ALA A 86 -6.93 -8.26 8.70
N LEU A 87 -5.69 -8.51 9.17
CA LEU A 87 -5.44 -9.30 10.38
C LEU A 87 -5.81 -8.54 11.66
N LEU A 88 -5.55 -7.23 11.72
CA LEU A 88 -5.89 -6.40 12.88
C LEU A 88 -7.41 -6.16 13.02
N ALA A 89 -8.14 -6.15 11.92
CA ALA A 89 -9.60 -6.06 11.91
C ALA A 89 -10.25 -7.20 12.74
N ILE A 90 -9.68 -8.41 12.72
CA ILE A 90 -10.12 -9.55 13.53
C ILE A 90 -10.00 -9.24 15.03
N LYS A 91 -8.99 -8.46 15.42
CA LYS A 91 -8.76 -7.99 16.80
C LYS A 91 -9.53 -6.71 17.14
N LYS A 92 -10.33 -6.17 16.21
CA LYS A 92 -11.01 -4.87 16.34
C LYS A 92 -10.04 -3.71 16.61
N VAL A 93 -8.82 -3.82 16.09
CA VAL A 93 -7.80 -2.77 16.15
C VAL A 93 -7.66 -2.18 14.77
N GLN A 94 -7.72 -0.86 14.64
CA GLN A 94 -7.60 -0.18 13.35
C GLN A 94 -6.84 1.14 13.46
N PRO A 95 -6.00 1.48 12.47
CA PRO A 95 -5.45 2.82 12.33
C PRO A 95 -6.54 3.82 11.94
N ALA A 96 -6.18 5.10 11.94
CA ALA A 96 -7.06 6.18 11.51
C ALA A 96 -7.27 6.23 9.99
N GLY A 97 -6.35 5.66 9.21
CA GLY A 97 -6.52 5.53 7.77
C GLY A 97 -5.35 4.84 7.09
N LEU A 98 -5.56 4.48 5.84
CA LEU A 98 -4.61 3.76 4.99
C LEU A 98 -4.38 4.53 3.68
N PHE A 99 -3.12 4.78 3.35
CA PHE A 99 -2.69 5.27 2.05
C PHE A 99 -2.01 4.15 1.27
N LEU A 100 -2.46 3.93 0.03
CA LEU A 100 -1.93 2.94 -0.91
C LEU A 100 -1.37 3.67 -2.13
N GLU A 101 -0.04 3.80 -2.18
CA GLU A 101 0.70 4.47 -3.25
C GLU A 101 1.17 3.45 -4.31
N SER A 102 0.81 3.67 -5.57
CA SER A 102 1.04 2.76 -6.71
C SER A 102 0.70 1.30 -6.37
N PRO A 103 -0.55 1.01 -5.94
CA PRO A 103 -0.94 -0.34 -5.54
C PRO A 103 -1.21 -1.24 -6.74
N PHE A 104 -1.22 -2.54 -6.46
CA PHE A 104 -1.81 -3.56 -7.31
C PHE A 104 -2.87 -4.33 -6.51
N ASN A 105 -3.79 -5.01 -7.20
CA ASN A 105 -4.89 -5.71 -6.53
C ASN A 105 -4.48 -7.11 -6.02
N ASN A 106 -3.64 -7.85 -6.75
CA ASN A 106 -2.97 -9.08 -6.28
C ASN A 106 -1.71 -9.34 -7.13
N ILE A 107 -0.79 -10.19 -6.64
CA ILE A 107 0.47 -10.46 -7.37
C ILE A 107 0.22 -11.12 -8.72
N ALA A 108 -0.83 -11.93 -8.86
CA ALA A 108 -1.09 -12.70 -10.08
C ALA A 108 -1.36 -11.77 -11.26
N ASP A 109 -2.19 -10.76 -11.00
CA ASP A 109 -2.54 -9.72 -11.96
C ASP A 109 -1.35 -8.78 -12.20
N GLU A 110 -0.56 -8.48 -11.16
CA GLU A 110 0.68 -7.71 -11.32
C GLU A 110 1.65 -8.40 -12.27
N LEU A 111 1.94 -9.69 -12.06
CA LEU A 111 2.81 -10.49 -12.92
C LEU A 111 2.27 -10.66 -14.33
N SER A 112 0.95 -10.83 -14.48
CA SER A 112 0.32 -11.06 -15.79
C SER A 112 0.17 -9.78 -16.61
N GLU A 113 -0.09 -8.65 -15.95
CA GLU A 113 -0.33 -7.37 -16.61
C GLU A 113 0.93 -6.50 -16.71
N HIS A 114 2.04 -6.90 -16.08
CA HIS A 114 3.32 -6.21 -16.16
C HIS A 114 3.72 -5.93 -17.61
N PRO A 115 4.23 -4.73 -17.97
CA PRO A 115 4.52 -4.37 -19.37
C PRO A 115 5.41 -5.37 -20.10
N LEU A 116 6.40 -5.96 -19.40
CA LEU A 116 7.26 -7.00 -19.97
C LEU A 116 6.54 -8.34 -20.17
N ALA A 117 5.56 -8.66 -19.31
CA ALA A 117 4.77 -9.88 -19.40
C ALA A 117 3.77 -9.82 -20.56
N GLN A 118 3.25 -8.65 -20.92
CA GLN A 118 2.30 -8.47 -22.03
C GLN A 118 2.79 -9.06 -23.36
N ILE A 119 4.10 -9.06 -23.59
CA ILE A 119 4.72 -9.62 -24.79
C ILE A 119 4.58 -11.16 -24.82
N PHE A 120 4.56 -11.80 -23.65
CA PHE A 120 4.63 -13.25 -23.50
C PHE A 120 3.36 -13.87 -22.91
N LYS A 121 2.39 -13.07 -22.43
CA LYS A 121 1.21 -13.55 -21.69
C LYS A 121 0.31 -14.51 -22.47
N HIS A 122 0.35 -14.44 -23.80
CA HIS A 122 -0.42 -15.31 -24.69
C HIS A 122 0.21 -16.69 -24.90
N LEU A 123 1.41 -16.93 -24.36
CA LEU A 123 2.04 -18.24 -24.42
C LEU A 123 1.38 -19.20 -23.42
N PRO A 124 1.06 -20.45 -23.83
CA PRO A 124 0.29 -21.39 -23.02
C PRO A 124 0.96 -21.76 -21.69
N TRP A 125 2.29 -21.63 -21.59
CA TRP A 125 3.08 -21.93 -20.39
C TRP A 125 3.34 -20.70 -19.49
N PHE A 126 2.97 -19.48 -19.89
CA PHE A 126 3.31 -18.26 -19.14
C PHE A 126 2.78 -18.31 -17.71
N HIS A 127 1.52 -18.72 -17.53
CA HIS A 127 0.90 -18.81 -16.21
C HIS A 127 1.66 -19.80 -15.30
N TRP A 128 1.99 -20.99 -15.80
CA TRP A 128 2.71 -22.04 -15.08
C TRP A 128 4.14 -21.62 -14.70
N ILE A 129 4.84 -20.85 -15.54
CA ILE A 129 6.24 -20.46 -15.30
C ILE A 129 6.34 -19.20 -14.41
N ILE A 130 5.42 -18.26 -14.56
CA ILE A 130 5.57 -16.92 -13.95
C ILE A 130 4.63 -16.73 -12.77
N VAL A 131 3.36 -17.15 -12.87
CA VAL A 131 2.33 -16.84 -11.87
C VAL A 131 2.23 -17.94 -10.82
N GLU A 132 2.15 -19.20 -11.25
CA GLU A 132 1.96 -20.37 -10.38
C GLU A 132 3.04 -20.52 -9.30
N PRO A 133 4.35 -20.27 -9.57
CA PRO A 133 5.38 -20.34 -8.54
C PRO A 133 5.14 -19.36 -7.39
N PHE A 134 4.59 -18.17 -7.63
CA PHE A 134 4.31 -17.23 -6.54
C PHE A 134 3.17 -17.75 -5.66
N TYR A 135 2.17 -18.39 -6.25
CA TYR A 135 1.05 -18.97 -5.51
C TYR A 135 1.46 -20.19 -4.69
N ASP A 136 2.31 -21.04 -5.27
CA ASP A 136 2.87 -22.23 -4.62
C ASP A 136 3.80 -21.86 -3.45
N ASN A 137 4.49 -20.72 -3.57
CA ASN A 137 5.32 -20.16 -2.51
C ASN A 137 4.56 -19.22 -1.54
N PHE A 138 3.22 -19.16 -1.64
CA PHE A 138 2.37 -18.35 -0.77
C PHE A 138 2.71 -16.84 -0.76
N LEU A 139 3.15 -16.31 -1.91
CA LEU A 139 3.48 -14.89 -2.13
C LEU A 139 2.37 -14.19 -2.91
N ARG A 140 1.13 -14.20 -2.42
CA ARG A 140 -0.06 -13.82 -3.20
C ARG A 140 -0.41 -12.34 -3.11
N PHE A 141 -0.16 -11.71 -1.96
CA PHE A 141 -0.44 -10.29 -1.69
C PHE A 141 -1.83 -9.85 -2.18
N GLU A 142 -2.87 -10.58 -1.78
CA GLU A 142 -4.25 -10.47 -2.29
C GLU A 142 -4.96 -9.24 -1.72
N SER A 143 -4.47 -8.05 -2.07
CA SER A 143 -4.99 -6.76 -1.60
C SER A 143 -6.49 -6.62 -1.84
N ASP A 144 -7.00 -7.08 -2.98
CA ASP A 144 -8.43 -7.11 -3.31
C ASP A 144 -9.28 -7.92 -2.33
N LYS A 145 -8.76 -9.02 -1.78
CA LYS A 145 -9.42 -9.78 -0.70
C LYS A 145 -9.24 -9.15 0.67
N HIS A 146 -8.09 -8.54 0.91
CA HIS A 146 -7.79 -7.94 2.22
C HIS A 146 -8.60 -6.67 2.46
N VAL A 147 -8.82 -5.83 1.44
CA VAL A 147 -9.56 -4.55 1.58
C VAL A 147 -11.01 -4.71 2.04
N GLU A 148 -11.63 -5.86 1.81
CA GLU A 148 -12.98 -6.18 2.31
C GLU A 148 -13.05 -6.08 3.85
N LYS A 149 -11.96 -6.43 4.54
CA LYS A 149 -11.91 -6.49 6.01
C LYS A 149 -11.51 -5.15 6.65
N ILE A 150 -11.02 -4.20 5.86
CA ILE A 150 -10.45 -2.94 6.36
C ILE A 150 -11.58 -1.94 6.59
N GLN A 151 -11.76 -1.49 7.83
CA GLN A 151 -12.86 -0.58 8.19
C GLN A 151 -12.43 0.90 8.25
N CYS A 152 -11.13 1.19 8.32
CA CYS A 152 -10.65 2.57 8.29
C CYS A 152 -10.70 3.14 6.86
N PRO A 153 -10.79 4.48 6.70
CA PRO A 153 -10.70 5.12 5.40
C PRO A 153 -9.46 4.71 4.60
N ILE A 154 -9.59 4.63 3.27
CA ILE A 154 -8.54 4.22 2.33
C ILE A 154 -8.37 5.30 1.25
N MET A 155 -7.14 5.77 1.06
CA MET A 155 -6.72 6.64 -0.05
C MET A 155 -5.83 5.85 -0.99
N ILE A 156 -6.22 5.72 -2.26
CA ILE A 156 -5.39 5.17 -3.32
C ILE A 156 -4.75 6.32 -4.11
N LEU A 157 -3.44 6.29 -4.28
CA LEU A 157 -2.68 7.26 -5.08
C LEU A 157 -1.99 6.50 -6.21
N HIS A 158 -2.23 6.86 -7.46
CA HIS A 158 -1.57 6.20 -8.59
C HIS A 158 -1.32 7.19 -9.72
N ALA A 159 -0.08 7.21 -10.21
CA ALA A 159 0.31 7.95 -11.40
C ALA A 159 -0.01 7.15 -12.67
N GLU A 160 -0.59 7.81 -13.67
CA GLU A 160 -0.97 7.17 -14.94
C GLU A 160 0.25 6.79 -15.79
N ASP A 161 1.41 7.41 -15.55
CA ASP A 161 2.69 7.10 -16.18
C ASP A 161 3.53 6.05 -15.40
N ASP A 162 2.91 5.30 -14.49
CA ASP A 162 3.55 4.20 -13.77
C ASP A 162 3.88 3.02 -14.71
N ASN A 163 5.15 2.96 -15.12
CA ASN A 163 5.68 1.92 -16.00
C ASN A 163 6.08 0.62 -15.28
N ILE A 164 5.87 0.53 -13.96
CA ILE A 164 6.17 -0.68 -13.17
C ILE A 164 4.87 -1.39 -12.82
N ILE A 165 3.94 -0.68 -12.19
CA ILE A 165 2.62 -1.21 -11.83
C ILE A 165 1.57 -0.53 -12.70
N PRO A 166 0.93 -1.26 -13.63
CA PRO A 166 -0.09 -0.67 -14.49
C PRO A 166 -1.19 0.02 -13.69
N PHE A 167 -1.50 1.26 -14.06
CA PHE A 167 -2.54 2.09 -13.43
C PHE A 167 -3.89 1.35 -13.29
N ALA A 168 -4.23 0.53 -14.27
CA ALA A 168 -5.45 -0.28 -14.28
C ALA A 168 -5.58 -1.22 -13.06
N LEU A 169 -4.47 -1.71 -12.48
CA LEU A 169 -4.50 -2.56 -11.29
C LEU A 169 -4.89 -1.77 -10.04
N GLY A 170 -4.43 -0.52 -9.92
CA GLY A 170 -4.88 0.40 -8.87
C GLY A 170 -6.37 0.73 -9.00
N GLU A 171 -6.85 0.94 -10.23
CA GLU A 171 -8.28 1.13 -10.48
C GLU A 171 -9.11 -0.12 -10.16
N LYS A 172 -8.58 -1.32 -10.46
CA LYS A 172 -9.23 -2.60 -10.12
C LYS A 172 -9.35 -2.75 -8.60
N LEU A 173 -8.29 -2.41 -7.85
CA LEU A 173 -8.34 -2.41 -6.39
C LEU A 173 -9.33 -1.38 -5.83
N PHE A 174 -9.36 -0.17 -6.40
CA PHE A 174 -10.33 0.86 -6.00
C PHE A 174 -11.78 0.39 -6.21
N LYS A 175 -12.08 -0.21 -7.36
CA LYS A 175 -13.40 -0.78 -7.65
C LYS A 175 -13.75 -1.90 -6.67
N ALA A 176 -12.81 -2.79 -6.36
CA ALA A 176 -13.01 -3.83 -5.36
C ALA A 176 -13.36 -3.24 -3.98
N ALA A 177 -12.57 -2.26 -3.51
CA ALA A 177 -12.83 -1.57 -2.24
C ALA A 177 -14.22 -0.90 -2.22
N ILE A 178 -14.60 -0.16 -3.26
CA ILE A 178 -15.92 0.46 -3.36
C ILE A 178 -17.04 -0.59 -3.33
N ASN A 179 -16.88 -1.70 -4.04
CA ASN A 179 -17.88 -2.77 -4.10
C ASN A 179 -18.11 -3.42 -2.73
N TYR A 180 -17.05 -3.66 -1.95
CA TYR A 180 -17.17 -4.26 -0.62
C TYR A 180 -17.73 -3.29 0.42
N HIS A 181 -17.39 -2.01 0.34
CA HIS A 181 -17.80 -1.00 1.32
C HIS A 181 -19.16 -0.36 1.02
N GLY A 182 -19.76 -0.67 -0.14
CA GLY A 182 -21.14 -0.31 -0.48
C GLY A 182 -21.43 1.18 -0.29
N ASN A 183 -22.45 1.52 0.51
CA ASN A 183 -22.85 2.92 0.76
C ASN A 183 -21.84 3.73 1.60
N ASN A 184 -20.79 3.12 2.16
CA ASN A 184 -19.74 3.81 2.91
C ASN A 184 -18.59 4.30 1.99
N THR A 185 -18.90 4.59 0.71
CA THR A 185 -17.92 5.05 -0.29
C THR A 185 -17.20 6.34 0.09
N ASN A 186 -17.77 7.16 0.98
CA ASN A 186 -17.13 8.39 1.46
C ASN A 186 -15.80 8.12 2.21
N SER A 187 -15.54 6.88 2.60
CA SER A 187 -14.29 6.45 3.24
C SER A 187 -13.22 5.97 2.26
N ILE A 188 -13.57 5.75 0.98
CA ILE A 188 -12.66 5.20 -0.04
C ILE A 188 -12.45 6.24 -1.14
N GLU A 189 -11.23 6.75 -1.25
CA GLU A 189 -10.86 7.79 -2.21
C GLU A 189 -9.73 7.30 -3.14
N MET A 190 -9.74 7.78 -4.39
CA MET A 190 -8.64 7.55 -5.33
C MET A 190 -8.21 8.85 -5.97
N THR A 191 -6.96 9.24 -5.77
CA THR A 191 -6.31 10.32 -6.50
C THR A 191 -5.57 9.74 -7.71
N ARG A 192 -6.12 10.01 -8.89
CA ARG A 192 -5.49 9.72 -10.18
C ARG A 192 -4.54 10.87 -10.52
N ILE A 193 -3.28 10.57 -10.78
CA ILE A 193 -2.27 11.59 -11.09
C ILE A 193 -1.93 11.47 -12.57
N ASP A 194 -2.27 12.52 -13.31
CA ASP A 194 -2.10 12.61 -14.75
C ASP A 194 -0.65 12.32 -15.19
N ALA A 195 -0.49 11.55 -16.26
CA ALA A 195 0.80 11.17 -16.82
C ALA A 195 1.71 12.39 -17.16
N LEU A 196 1.13 13.56 -17.41
CA LEU A 196 1.85 14.81 -17.71
C LEU A 196 2.77 15.27 -16.57
N TYR A 197 2.55 14.80 -15.33
CA TYR A 197 3.42 15.14 -14.20
C TYR A 197 4.74 14.35 -14.19
N GLY A 198 4.86 13.26 -14.95
CA GLY A 198 6.12 12.52 -15.10
C GLY A 198 6.65 11.91 -13.79
N LEU A 199 5.76 11.46 -12.91
CA LEU A 199 6.12 10.99 -11.56
C LEU A 199 6.44 9.49 -11.54
N GLY A 200 5.82 8.74 -12.45
CA GLY A 200 5.92 7.29 -12.55
C GLY A 200 5.71 6.59 -11.21
N HIS A 201 6.42 5.47 -11.04
CA HIS A 201 6.20 4.56 -9.91
C HIS A 201 6.64 5.09 -8.54
N LYS A 202 7.57 6.04 -8.47
CA LYS A 202 8.32 6.34 -7.23
C LYS A 202 8.20 7.77 -6.74
N TYR A 203 7.75 8.70 -7.58
CA TYR A 203 7.91 10.13 -7.31
C TYR A 203 6.58 10.85 -7.10
N ILE A 204 5.52 10.14 -6.69
CA ILE A 204 4.26 10.77 -6.25
C ILE A 204 4.51 11.77 -5.12
N CYS A 205 5.55 11.55 -4.28
CA CYS A 205 6.00 12.51 -3.27
C CYS A 205 6.36 13.91 -3.83
N ARG A 206 6.64 14.03 -5.13
CA ARG A 206 6.92 15.30 -5.83
C ARG A 206 5.66 15.95 -6.43
N TYR A 207 4.50 15.31 -6.33
CA TYR A 207 3.25 15.88 -6.79
C TYR A 207 2.89 17.11 -5.95
N LYS A 208 2.87 18.29 -6.58
CA LYS A 208 2.67 19.57 -5.88
C LYS A 208 1.39 19.63 -5.04
N ASN A 209 0.34 18.92 -5.45
CA ASN A 209 -0.94 18.90 -4.74
C ASN A 209 -1.02 17.80 -3.68
N LEU A 210 -0.02 16.91 -3.56
CA LEU A 210 -0.02 15.83 -2.57
C LEU A 210 -0.24 16.32 -1.13
N PRO A 211 0.37 17.43 -0.65
CA PRO A 211 0.09 17.97 0.67
C PRO A 211 -1.40 18.25 0.93
N ASN A 212 -2.13 18.74 -0.07
CA ASN A 212 -3.55 19.03 0.07
C ASN A 212 -4.39 17.75 0.07
N VAL A 213 -4.01 16.78 -0.76
CA VAL A 213 -4.64 15.44 -0.78
C VAL A 213 -4.52 14.79 0.60
N ILE A 214 -3.32 14.79 1.19
CA ILE A 214 -3.07 14.26 2.53
C ILE A 214 -3.92 14.98 3.58
N LYS A 215 -3.86 16.32 3.62
CA LYS A 215 -4.62 17.11 4.61
C LYS A 215 -6.13 16.89 4.49
N SER A 216 -6.65 16.85 3.26
CA SER A 216 -8.09 16.64 3.02
C SER A 216 -8.54 15.26 3.49
N PHE A 217 -7.79 14.21 3.14
CA PHE A 217 -8.09 12.85 3.55
C PHE A 217 -7.99 12.67 5.07
N VAL A 218 -6.93 13.16 5.70
CA VAL A 218 -6.75 13.09 7.16
C VAL A 218 -7.88 13.82 7.89
N ALA A 219 -8.29 15.00 7.41
CA ALA A 219 -9.39 15.76 8.01
C ALA A 219 -10.73 15.02 7.91
N LYS A 220 -11.01 14.35 6.78
CA LYS A 220 -12.22 13.52 6.61
C LYS A 220 -12.17 12.28 7.49
N ALA A 221 -11.03 11.60 7.53
CA ALA A 221 -10.85 10.40 8.35
C ALA A 221 -11.08 10.68 9.84
N HIS A 222 -10.68 11.85 10.33
CA HIS A 222 -10.91 12.25 11.72
C HIS A 222 -12.39 12.49 12.03
N LYS A 223 -13.16 13.11 11.13
CA LYS A 223 -14.61 13.34 11.32
C LYS A 223 -15.38 12.03 11.48
N ASN A 224 -15.06 11.03 10.66
CA ASN A 224 -15.70 9.72 10.71
C ASN A 224 -15.40 8.92 11.99
N GLN A 225 -14.43 9.33 12.81
CA GLN A 225 -14.13 8.70 14.10
C GLN A 225 -14.88 9.36 15.27
N THR A 226 -15.38 10.58 15.08
CA THR A 226 -16.06 11.37 16.11
C THR A 226 -17.58 11.34 15.99
N GLU A 227 -18.10 10.79 14.90
CA GLU A 227 -19.54 10.51 14.65
C GLU A 227 -19.88 9.06 15.02
#